data_AF-A0A6A4B1P7-F1
#
_entry.id   AF-A0A6A4B1P7-F1
#
_cell.length_a   1.000
_cell.length_b   1.000
_cell.length_c   1.000
_cell.angle_alpha   90.00
_cell.angle_beta   90.00
_cell.angle_gamma   90.00
#
_symmetry.space_group_name_H-M   'P 1'
#
loop_
_entity.id
_entity.type
_entity.pdbx_description
1 polymer ?
#
loop_
_entity_poly.entity_id
_entity_poly.type
_entity_poly.pdbx_seq_one_letter_code
_entity_poly.pdbx_strand_id
1 'polypeptide(L)'
;MYVAHVLGATLQCFPSLASTPEAVSSCTLAVERIIYDDIHAMVFGAFQRAFKDADAAFADNLTDIRREQKYHSTALLQLPQSQQEDVNGKRSHQPVLAEDLQKAEATLVTMMQETSSPLLKLVLLCDGFRSICCFAEKLHQSASNADMLIPILCAFLVECPRLCGAGSDFVAEIAFISFFTNGGGKGVEGYVLTTFQAAVQVIAAVDLPSGHAKELELFINDDESEATDETEEDEFFDAMCVHKDTTVSVADLAA
;
A
#
# COMPACT_ATOMS: atom_id res chain seq x y z
N MET A 1 3.28 7.88 -21.45
CA MET A 1 3.80 8.56 -22.66
C MET A 1 3.09 9.90 -22.95
N TYR A 2 1.75 9.96 -23.05
CA TYR A 2 1.03 11.19 -23.40
C TYR A 2 1.20 12.35 -22.41
N VAL A 3 1.06 12.08 -21.09
CA VAL A 3 1.29 13.08 -20.02
C VAL A 3 2.68 13.72 -20.11
N ALA A 4 3.73 12.91 -20.27
CA ALA A 4 5.11 13.38 -20.36
C ALA A 4 5.34 14.28 -21.60
N HIS A 5 4.71 13.97 -22.74
CA HIS A 5 4.81 14.81 -23.94
C HIS A 5 4.11 16.15 -23.76
N VAL A 6 2.89 16.14 -23.20
CA VAL A 6 2.13 17.38 -22.92
C VAL A 6 2.87 18.24 -21.90
N LEU A 7 3.40 17.63 -20.84
CA LEU A 7 4.21 18.32 -19.84
C LEU A 7 5.47 18.92 -20.48
N GLY A 8 6.21 18.13 -21.26
CA GLY A 8 7.42 18.59 -21.95
C GLY A 8 7.15 19.77 -22.87
N ALA A 9 6.10 19.71 -23.69
CA ALA A 9 5.67 20.81 -24.53
C ALA A 9 5.27 22.04 -23.71
N THR A 10 4.53 21.85 -22.62
CA THR A 10 4.09 22.94 -21.73
C THR A 10 5.27 23.65 -21.08
N LEU A 11 6.25 22.91 -20.57
CA LEU A 11 7.45 23.48 -19.95
C LEU A 11 8.35 24.20 -20.97
N GLN A 12 8.40 23.72 -22.23
CA GLN A 12 9.10 24.39 -23.32
C GLN A 12 8.41 25.69 -23.76
N CYS A 13 7.08 25.67 -23.84
CA CYS A 13 6.29 26.85 -24.21
C CYS A 13 6.24 27.91 -23.10
N PHE A 14 6.29 27.49 -21.84
CA PHE A 14 6.24 28.35 -20.66
C PHE A 14 7.43 28.09 -19.71
N PRO A 15 8.62 28.63 -20.01
CA PRO A 15 9.84 28.35 -19.24
C PRO A 15 9.76 28.73 -17.75
N SER A 16 8.88 29.66 -17.37
CA SER A 16 8.61 29.99 -15.97
C SER A 16 8.10 28.79 -15.17
N LEU A 17 7.38 27.86 -15.80
CA LEU A 17 6.91 26.63 -15.15
C LEU A 17 8.03 25.60 -14.92
N ALA A 18 9.17 25.76 -15.59
CA ALA A 18 10.36 24.92 -15.41
C ALA A 18 11.39 25.53 -14.45
N SER A 19 11.08 26.69 -13.85
CA SER A 19 12.06 27.48 -13.10
C SER A 19 12.37 26.96 -11.70
N THR A 20 11.43 26.26 -11.06
CA THR A 20 11.63 25.66 -9.74
C THR A 20 11.01 24.25 -9.67
N PRO A 21 11.48 23.38 -8.75
CA PRO A 21 10.88 22.06 -8.54
C PRO A 21 9.38 22.14 -8.21
N GLU A 22 8.96 23.15 -7.45
CA GLU A 22 7.56 23.35 -7.06
C GLU A 22 6.70 23.76 -8.26
N ALA A 23 7.24 24.61 -9.16
CA ALA A 23 6.56 25.00 -10.38
C ALA A 23 6.39 23.80 -11.33
N VAL A 24 7.43 22.96 -11.45
CA VAL A 24 7.38 21.73 -12.26
C VAL A 24 6.37 20.73 -11.67
N SER A 25 6.39 20.53 -10.36
CA SER A 25 5.44 19.65 -9.65
C SER A 25 4.00 20.13 -9.84
N SER A 26 3.73 21.42 -9.63
CA SER A 26 2.40 22.02 -9.82
C SER A 26 1.93 21.91 -11.26
N CYS A 27 2.82 22.13 -12.23
CA CYS A 27 2.53 21.98 -13.66
C CYS A 27 2.19 20.52 -14.00
N THR A 28 2.96 19.57 -13.47
CA THR A 28 2.73 18.13 -13.67
C THR A 28 1.35 17.72 -13.16
N LEU A 29 0.99 18.13 -11.93
CA LEU A 29 -0.33 17.86 -11.36
C LEU A 29 -1.46 18.48 -12.19
N ALA A 30 -1.28 19.71 -12.69
CA ALA A 30 -2.27 20.36 -13.53
C ALA A 30 -2.46 19.64 -14.88
N VAL A 31 -1.36 19.24 -15.53
CA VAL A 31 -1.40 18.50 -16.81
C VAL A 31 -2.06 17.14 -16.62
N GLU A 32 -1.69 16.39 -15.57
CA GLU A 32 -2.35 15.12 -15.28
C GLU A 32 -3.84 15.28 -15.05
N ARG A 33 -4.24 16.27 -14.24
CA ARG A 33 -5.65 16.52 -13.95
C ARG A 33 -6.43 16.78 -15.23
N ILE A 34 -5.94 17.67 -16.10
CA ILE A 34 -6.62 17.97 -17.38
C ILE A 34 -6.78 16.71 -18.23
N ILE A 35 -5.75 15.86 -18.31
CA ILE A 35 -5.79 14.66 -19.14
C ILE A 35 -6.71 13.60 -18.54
N TYR A 36 -6.56 13.30 -17.25
CA TYR A 36 -7.31 12.23 -16.60
C TYR A 36 -8.76 12.61 -16.33
N ASP A 37 -9.11 13.88 -16.14
CA ASP A 37 -10.52 14.28 -16.01
C ASP A 37 -11.35 13.85 -17.25
N ASP A 38 -10.74 13.80 -18.45
CA ASP A 38 -11.41 13.37 -19.68
C ASP A 38 -11.42 11.84 -19.89
N ILE A 39 -10.34 11.14 -19.53
CA ILE A 39 -10.16 9.71 -19.89
C ILE A 39 -10.30 8.74 -18.71
N HIS A 40 -10.38 9.23 -17.48
CA HIS A 40 -10.33 8.40 -16.27
C HIS A 40 -11.40 7.32 -16.25
N ALA A 41 -12.66 7.65 -16.57
CA ALA A 41 -13.74 6.65 -16.59
C ALA A 41 -13.45 5.46 -17.53
N MET A 42 -12.81 5.72 -18.68
CA MET A 42 -12.44 4.68 -19.63
C MET A 42 -11.26 3.85 -19.11
N VAL A 43 -10.21 4.53 -18.62
CA VAL A 43 -8.97 3.89 -18.17
C VAL A 43 -9.20 3.13 -16.88
N PHE A 44 -9.74 3.79 -15.84
CA PHE A 44 -10.05 3.17 -14.56
C PHE A 44 -11.10 2.06 -14.72
N GLY A 45 -12.06 2.21 -15.64
CA GLY A 45 -12.99 1.13 -15.99
C GLY A 45 -12.34 -0.14 -16.54
N ALA A 46 -11.10 -0.05 -17.06
CA ALA A 46 -10.31 -1.24 -17.41
C ALA A 46 -9.70 -1.90 -16.16
N PHE A 47 -9.23 -1.10 -15.20
CA PHE A 47 -8.71 -1.60 -13.91
C PHE A 47 -9.83 -2.26 -13.09
N GLN A 48 -10.99 -1.62 -12.96
CA GLN A 48 -12.16 -2.20 -12.29
C GLN A 48 -12.52 -3.59 -12.85
N ARG A 49 -12.43 -3.77 -14.18
CA ARG A 49 -12.69 -5.07 -14.82
C ARG A 49 -11.57 -6.07 -14.58
N ALA A 50 -10.31 -5.64 -14.65
CA ALA A 50 -9.16 -6.51 -14.48
C ALA A 50 -9.00 -7.00 -13.02
N PHE A 51 -9.32 -6.14 -12.05
CA PHE A 51 -9.15 -6.42 -10.62
C PHE A 51 -10.45 -6.79 -9.91
N LYS A 52 -11.57 -6.94 -10.63
CA LYS A 52 -12.88 -7.27 -10.07
C LYS A 52 -12.86 -8.43 -9.08
N ASP A 53 -12.21 -9.53 -9.45
CA ASP A 53 -12.16 -10.74 -8.62
C ASP A 53 -11.29 -10.53 -7.37
N ALA A 54 -10.22 -9.73 -7.50
CA ALA A 54 -9.35 -9.35 -6.38
C ALA A 54 -10.07 -8.42 -5.40
N ASP A 55 -10.77 -7.40 -5.90
CA ASP A 55 -11.61 -6.50 -5.09
C ASP A 55 -12.73 -7.26 -4.37
N ALA A 56 -13.39 -8.20 -5.07
CA ALA A 56 -14.41 -9.04 -4.46
C ALA A 56 -13.84 -9.91 -3.34
N ALA A 57 -12.75 -10.64 -3.59
CA ALA A 57 -12.10 -11.48 -2.58
C ALA A 57 -11.62 -10.66 -1.37
N PHE A 58 -11.02 -9.49 -1.61
CA PHE A 58 -10.59 -8.58 -0.56
C PHE A 58 -11.77 -8.08 0.29
N ALA A 59 -12.86 -7.63 -0.35
CA ALA A 59 -14.05 -7.14 0.34
C ALA A 59 -14.78 -8.25 1.13
N ASP A 60 -14.84 -9.46 0.59
CA ASP A 60 -15.43 -10.63 1.26
C ASP A 60 -14.62 -11.00 2.51
N ASN A 61 -13.29 -11.11 2.39
CA ASN A 61 -12.42 -11.40 3.54
C ASN A 61 -12.51 -10.31 4.61
N LEU A 62 -12.53 -9.02 4.23
CA LEU A 62 -12.76 -7.93 5.19
C LEU A 62 -14.10 -8.09 5.92
N THR A 63 -15.15 -8.46 5.19
CA THR A 63 -16.48 -8.68 5.77
C THR A 63 -16.47 -9.83 6.76
N ASP A 64 -15.77 -10.91 6.43
CA ASP A 64 -15.64 -12.07 7.29
C ASP A 64 -14.80 -11.77 8.54
N ILE A 65 -13.66 -11.07 8.39
CA ILE A 65 -12.83 -10.62 9.52
C ILE A 65 -13.64 -9.70 10.45
N ARG A 66 -14.36 -8.72 9.89
CA ARG A 66 -15.24 -7.82 10.68
C ARG A 66 -16.31 -8.59 11.44
N ARG A 67 -16.87 -9.65 10.83
CA ARG A 67 -17.86 -10.51 11.48
C ARG A 67 -17.24 -11.23 12.67
N GLU A 68 -16.10 -11.89 12.49
CA GLU A 68 -15.40 -12.61 13.57
C GLU A 68 -14.92 -11.67 14.69
N GLN A 69 -14.40 -10.48 14.36
CA GLN A 69 -13.97 -9.49 15.35
C GLN A 69 -15.13 -8.95 16.20
N LYS A 70 -16.35 -8.81 15.66
CA LYS A 70 -17.53 -8.47 16.49
C LYS A 70 -17.81 -9.51 17.57
N TYR A 71 -17.44 -10.76 17.33
CA TYR A 71 -17.56 -11.84 18.31
C TYR A 71 -16.37 -11.88 19.29
N HIS A 72 -15.21 -11.33 18.93
CA HIS A 72 -13.95 -11.46 19.69
C HIS A 72 -13.32 -10.15 20.20
N SER A 73 -13.93 -8.99 19.94
CA SER A 73 -13.60 -7.63 20.42
C SER A 73 -12.10 -7.30 20.49
N THR A 74 -11.54 -6.69 19.44
CA THR A 74 -10.14 -6.23 19.42
C THR A 74 -10.06 -4.70 19.37
N ALA A 75 -9.60 -4.08 20.46
CA ALA A 75 -9.60 -2.63 20.68
C ALA A 75 -8.27 -1.94 20.30
N LEU A 76 -7.57 -2.42 19.26
CA LEU A 76 -6.21 -1.92 18.96
C LEU A 76 -6.21 -0.47 18.44
N LEU A 77 -7.21 -0.11 17.63
CA LEU A 77 -7.30 1.19 16.94
C LEU A 77 -8.26 2.20 17.60
N GLN A 78 -8.86 1.82 18.72
CA GLN A 78 -9.95 2.56 19.36
C GLN A 78 -9.41 3.33 20.57
N LEU A 79 -9.89 4.57 20.78
CA LEU A 79 -9.61 5.27 22.03
C LEU A 79 -10.29 4.55 23.21
N PRO A 80 -9.67 4.53 24.42
CA PRO A 80 -10.40 4.27 25.64
C PRO A 80 -11.52 5.32 25.75
N GLN A 81 -12.78 4.89 25.67
CA GLN A 81 -13.92 5.80 25.76
C GLN A 81 -13.83 6.59 27.07
N SER A 82 -13.54 7.89 27.00
CA SER A 82 -14.01 8.80 28.03
C SER A 82 -15.52 8.78 27.96
N GLN A 83 -16.18 8.41 29.05
CA GLN A 83 -17.63 8.36 29.17
C GLN A 83 -18.20 9.76 28.97
N GLN A 84 -18.47 10.14 27.71
CA GLN A 84 -19.31 11.30 27.43
C GLN A 84 -20.76 10.83 27.45
N GLU A 85 -21.41 11.09 28.58
CA GLU A 85 -22.86 10.96 28.72
C GLU A 85 -23.53 11.99 27.79
N ASP A 86 -24.11 11.50 26.70
CA ASP A 86 -25.10 12.28 25.96
C ASP A 86 -26.29 12.57 26.89
N VAL A 87 -26.73 13.83 26.90
CA VAL A 87 -27.87 14.38 27.69
C VAL A 87 -29.21 13.65 27.42
N ASN A 88 -29.23 12.71 26.47
CA ASN A 88 -30.43 11.99 26.05
C ASN A 88 -30.36 10.46 26.23
N GLY A 89 -29.40 9.93 27.02
CA GLY A 89 -29.41 8.54 27.49
C GLY A 89 -29.26 7.44 26.41
N LYS A 90 -29.01 7.81 25.15
CA LYS A 90 -28.67 6.86 24.08
C LYS A 90 -27.16 6.77 23.99
N ARG A 91 -26.59 5.72 24.58
CA ARG A 91 -25.18 5.35 24.38
C ARG A 91 -24.98 5.00 22.91
N SER A 92 -24.41 5.90 22.11
CA SER A 92 -23.89 5.57 20.79
C SER A 92 -22.55 4.86 20.99
N HIS A 93 -22.59 3.53 21.12
CA HIS A 93 -21.39 2.69 21.17
C HIS A 93 -20.80 2.50 19.77
N GLN A 94 -20.54 3.59 19.03
CA GLN A 94 -19.69 3.49 17.86
C GLN A 94 -18.25 3.75 18.30
N PRO A 95 -17.36 2.76 18.13
CA PRO A 95 -15.95 2.99 18.38
C PRO A 95 -15.45 4.07 17.42
N VAL A 96 -14.88 5.12 17.99
CA VAL A 96 -14.33 6.25 17.26
C VAL A 96 -12.85 5.96 17.06
N LEU A 97 -12.42 5.85 15.79
CA LEU A 97 -11.01 5.72 15.42
C LEU A 97 -10.17 6.82 16.08
N ALA A 98 -8.91 6.55 16.39
CA ALA A 98 -7.99 7.61 16.81
C ALA A 98 -7.91 8.75 15.79
N GLU A 99 -7.64 9.98 16.24
CA GLU A 99 -7.67 11.18 15.39
C GLU A 99 -6.80 11.06 14.12
N ASP A 100 -5.58 10.53 14.26
CA ASP A 100 -4.68 10.33 13.11
C ASP A 100 -5.25 9.31 12.11
N LEU A 101 -5.96 8.29 12.59
CA LEU A 101 -6.60 7.27 11.74
C LEU A 101 -7.88 7.80 11.08
N GLN A 102 -8.65 8.67 11.74
CA GLN A 102 -9.75 9.38 11.09
C GLN A 102 -9.25 10.28 9.96
N LYS A 103 -8.14 10.97 10.19
CA LYS A 103 -7.48 11.78 9.17
C LYS A 103 -7.01 10.91 8.01
N ALA A 104 -6.43 9.75 8.29
CA ALA A 104 -6.05 8.78 7.26
C ALA A 104 -7.27 8.33 6.45
N GLU A 105 -8.37 7.93 7.10
CA GLU A 105 -9.60 7.50 6.42
C GLU A 105 -10.15 8.61 5.51
N ALA A 106 -10.29 9.83 6.04
CA ALA A 106 -10.78 10.96 5.25
C ALA A 106 -9.91 11.24 4.02
N THR A 107 -8.59 11.21 4.19
CA THR A 107 -7.64 11.46 3.09
C THR A 107 -7.73 10.37 2.01
N LEU A 108 -7.84 9.10 2.40
CA LEU A 108 -7.95 7.98 1.46
C LEU A 108 -9.32 7.93 0.78
N VAL A 109 -10.39 8.37 1.45
CA VAL A 109 -11.70 8.55 0.80
C VAL A 109 -11.64 9.64 -0.26
N THR A 110 -11.02 10.79 0.05
CA THR A 110 -10.78 11.86 -0.94
C THR A 110 -9.96 11.36 -2.13
N MET A 111 -8.93 10.54 -1.89
CA MET A 111 -8.14 9.90 -2.95
C MET A 111 -9.00 9.09 -3.92
N MET A 112 -9.95 8.29 -3.41
CA MET A 112 -10.80 7.46 -4.26
C MET A 112 -11.89 8.28 -4.97
N GLN A 113 -12.45 9.30 -4.31
CA GLN A 113 -13.70 9.93 -4.75
C GLN A 113 -13.53 11.28 -5.46
N GLU A 114 -12.49 12.05 -5.14
CA GLU A 114 -12.41 13.47 -5.54
C GLU A 114 -11.33 13.75 -6.58
N THR A 115 -10.49 12.76 -6.91
CA THR A 115 -9.42 12.93 -7.90
C THR A 115 -9.37 11.78 -8.90
N SER A 116 -9.04 12.14 -10.13
CA SER A 116 -8.77 11.21 -11.24
C SER A 116 -7.28 11.11 -11.59
N SER A 117 -6.42 12.01 -11.06
CA SER A 117 -4.98 12.03 -11.32
C SER A 117 -4.26 10.95 -10.51
N PRO A 118 -3.53 10.01 -11.15
CA PRO A 118 -2.73 9.00 -10.45
C PRO A 118 -1.68 9.60 -9.52
N LEU A 119 -1.00 10.69 -9.94
CA LEU A 119 0.00 11.34 -9.10
C LEU A 119 -0.63 11.98 -7.86
N LEU A 120 -1.77 12.68 -8.02
CA LEU A 120 -2.48 13.24 -6.87
C LEU A 120 -3.02 12.14 -5.95
N LYS A 121 -3.49 11.01 -6.51
CA LYS A 121 -3.88 9.84 -5.72
C LYS A 121 -2.69 9.30 -4.91
N LEU A 122 -1.51 9.18 -5.51
CA LEU A 122 -0.30 8.76 -4.81
C LEU A 122 0.09 9.72 -3.66
N VAL A 123 0.00 11.04 -3.88
CA VAL A 123 0.26 12.03 -2.82
C VAL A 123 -0.70 11.84 -1.65
N LEU A 124 -2.01 11.69 -1.93
CA LEU A 124 -3.02 11.47 -0.89
C LEU A 124 -2.83 10.12 -0.18
N LEU A 125 -2.42 9.07 -0.90
CA LEU A 125 -2.06 7.77 -0.32
C LEU A 125 -0.90 7.92 0.67
N CYS A 126 0.16 8.64 0.30
CA CYS A 126 1.31 8.93 1.16
C CYS A 126 0.92 9.77 2.38
N ASP A 127 0.04 10.76 2.22
CA ASP A 127 -0.41 11.62 3.33
C ASP A 127 -1.32 10.86 4.32
N GLY A 128 -2.19 9.98 3.80
CA GLY A 128 -2.97 9.04 4.61
C GLY A 128 -2.05 8.11 5.38
N PHE A 129 -1.07 7.50 4.69
CA PHE A 129 -0.07 6.62 5.31
C PHE A 129 0.76 7.31 6.38
N ARG A 130 1.21 8.54 6.14
CA ARG A 130 1.94 9.34 7.15
C ARG A 130 1.11 9.51 8.42
N SER A 131 -0.20 9.71 8.29
CA SER A 131 -1.09 9.78 9.46
C SER A 131 -1.16 8.46 10.21
N ILE A 132 -1.16 7.31 9.51
CA ILE A 132 -1.05 5.97 10.11
C ILE A 132 0.31 5.79 10.82
N CYS A 133 1.42 6.26 10.23
CA CYS A 133 2.73 6.24 10.89
C CYS A 133 2.73 7.05 12.18
N CYS A 134 2.15 8.27 12.17
CA CYS A 134 2.03 9.07 13.38
C CYS A 134 1.21 8.37 14.48
N PHE A 135 0.16 7.63 14.11
CA PHE A 135 -0.56 6.78 15.06
C PHE A 135 0.34 5.67 15.62
N ALA A 136 1.06 4.95 14.75
CA ALA A 136 1.95 3.85 15.14
C ALA A 136 3.06 4.33 16.09
N GLU A 137 3.67 5.48 15.81
CA GLU A 137 4.71 6.08 16.65
C GLU A 137 4.18 6.46 18.03
N LYS A 138 2.95 6.99 18.12
CA LYS A 138 2.29 7.30 19.40
C LYS A 138 1.96 6.02 20.18
N LEU A 139 1.50 4.97 19.49
CA LEU A 139 1.14 3.70 20.09
C LEU A 139 2.36 2.95 20.66
N HIS A 140 3.45 2.89 19.89
CA HIS A 140 4.64 2.11 20.23
C HIS A 140 5.77 2.91 20.89
N GLN A 141 5.66 4.25 20.93
CA GLN A 141 6.69 5.16 21.44
C GLN A 141 8.05 4.97 20.76
N SER A 142 8.04 4.58 19.47
CA SER A 142 9.21 4.28 18.67
C SER A 142 8.96 4.62 17.20
N ALA A 143 10.04 4.76 16.43
CA ALA A 143 9.93 4.98 14.99
C ALA A 143 9.23 3.79 14.30
N SER A 144 8.31 4.08 13.38
CA SER A 144 7.54 3.05 12.70
C SER A 144 8.37 2.23 11.70
N ASN A 145 8.19 0.91 11.66
CA ASN A 145 8.77 0.00 10.68
C ASN A 145 7.68 -0.90 10.06
N ALA A 146 8.03 -1.69 9.04
CA ALA A 146 7.06 -2.52 8.33
C ALA A 146 6.35 -3.55 9.23
N ASP A 147 7.07 -4.16 10.18
CA ASP A 147 6.51 -5.15 11.10
C ASP A 147 5.41 -4.57 12.01
N MET A 148 5.50 -3.27 12.33
CA MET A 148 4.46 -2.55 13.07
C MET A 148 3.38 -2.01 12.14
N LEU A 149 3.75 -1.50 10.97
CA LEU A 149 2.85 -0.79 10.06
C LEU A 149 1.89 -1.73 9.32
N ILE A 150 2.34 -2.90 8.87
CA ILE A 150 1.48 -3.84 8.13
C ILE A 150 0.30 -4.30 9.01
N PRO A 151 0.49 -4.77 10.27
CA PRO A 151 -0.64 -5.13 11.12
C PRO A 151 -1.59 -3.96 11.43
N ILE A 152 -1.05 -2.76 11.69
CA ILE A 152 -1.87 -1.56 11.92
C ILE A 152 -2.68 -1.21 10.67
N LEU A 153 -2.07 -1.28 9.48
CA LEU A 153 -2.74 -1.02 8.22
C LEU A 153 -3.83 -2.05 7.93
N CYS A 154 -3.56 -3.34 8.15
CA CYS A 154 -4.59 -4.38 8.02
C CYS A 154 -5.77 -4.12 8.95
N ALA A 155 -5.51 -3.84 10.24
CA ALA A 155 -6.56 -3.49 11.19
C ALA A 155 -7.32 -2.22 10.77
N PHE A 156 -6.63 -1.22 10.21
CA PHE A 156 -7.24 0.01 9.76
C PHE A 156 -8.20 -0.22 8.58
N LEU A 157 -7.80 -1.01 7.59
CA LEU A 157 -8.66 -1.36 6.44
C LEU A 157 -9.89 -2.18 6.86
N VAL A 158 -9.73 -3.02 7.90
CA VAL A 158 -10.83 -3.74 8.54
C VAL A 158 -11.79 -2.78 9.24
N GLU A 159 -11.31 -1.77 9.95
CA GLU A 159 -12.17 -0.82 10.68
C GLU A 159 -12.77 0.30 9.80
N CYS A 160 -12.34 0.44 8.54
CA CYS A 160 -12.79 1.50 7.62
C CYS A 160 -13.70 0.99 6.49
N PRO A 161 -14.99 0.69 6.75
CA PRO A 161 -15.92 0.19 5.73
C PRO A 161 -16.26 1.23 4.66
N ARG A 162 -16.03 2.52 4.90
CA ARG A 162 -16.21 3.58 3.89
C ARG A 162 -15.14 3.50 2.80
N LEU A 163 -13.95 3.02 3.16
CA LEU A 163 -12.82 2.86 2.25
C LEU A 163 -12.89 1.49 1.56
N CYS A 164 -13.11 0.42 2.32
CA CYS A 164 -13.02 -0.96 1.84
C CYS A 164 -14.33 -1.73 2.07
N GLY A 165 -15.46 -1.13 1.69
CA GLY A 165 -16.78 -1.73 1.75
C GLY A 165 -17.10 -2.59 0.54
N ALA A 166 -18.25 -3.27 0.58
CA ALA A 166 -18.75 -4.01 -0.58
C ALA A 166 -18.97 -3.06 -1.78
N GLY A 167 -18.41 -3.42 -2.93
CA GLY A 167 -18.42 -2.58 -4.13
C GLY A 167 -17.40 -1.43 -4.11
N SER A 168 -16.47 -1.42 -3.16
CA SER A 168 -15.27 -0.58 -3.25
C SER A 168 -14.30 -1.17 -4.27
N ASP A 169 -13.70 -0.30 -5.08
CA ASP A 169 -12.67 -0.64 -6.07
C ASP A 169 -11.26 -0.39 -5.48
N PHE A 170 -11.05 -0.70 -4.19
CA PHE A 170 -9.84 -0.34 -3.46
C PHE A 170 -8.58 -0.99 -4.05
N VAL A 171 -8.63 -2.28 -4.40
CA VAL A 171 -7.52 -2.99 -5.02
C VAL A 171 -7.25 -2.44 -6.41
N ALA A 172 -8.30 -2.18 -7.21
CA ALA A 172 -8.18 -1.52 -8.50
C ALA A 172 -7.57 -0.11 -8.39
N GLU A 173 -7.88 0.67 -7.35
CA GLU A 173 -7.27 1.98 -7.08
C GLU A 173 -5.78 1.87 -6.79
N ILE A 174 -5.37 0.95 -5.90
CA ILE A 174 -3.94 0.72 -5.61
C ILE A 174 -3.21 0.27 -6.88
N ALA A 175 -3.80 -0.62 -7.67
CA ALA A 175 -3.23 -1.06 -8.94
C ALA A 175 -3.14 0.08 -9.98
N PHE A 176 -4.16 0.92 -10.07
CA PHE A 176 -4.18 2.09 -10.96
C PHE A 176 -3.07 3.08 -10.61
N ILE A 177 -2.94 3.42 -9.32
CA ILE A 177 -1.88 4.31 -8.84
C ILE A 177 -0.52 3.68 -9.16
N SER A 178 -0.31 2.42 -8.79
CA SER A 178 0.96 1.72 -9.00
C SER A 178 1.35 1.69 -10.48
N PHE A 179 0.42 1.35 -11.38
CA PHE A 179 0.69 1.28 -12.81
C PHE A 179 1.13 2.64 -13.39
N PHE A 180 0.38 3.71 -13.12
CA PHE A 180 0.65 5.01 -13.74
C PHE A 180 1.78 5.81 -13.07
N THR A 181 2.18 5.42 -11.86
CA THR A 181 3.30 6.04 -11.14
C THR A 181 4.56 5.17 -11.15
N ASN A 182 4.58 4.08 -11.94
CA ASN A 182 5.68 3.11 -11.99
C ASN A 182 6.05 2.57 -10.61
N GLY A 183 5.05 2.12 -9.85
CA GLY A 183 5.19 1.62 -8.49
C GLY A 183 5.63 2.69 -7.49
N GLY A 184 5.38 3.97 -7.76
CA GLY A 184 5.86 5.09 -6.93
C GLY A 184 7.35 5.42 -7.11
N GLY A 185 8.05 4.74 -8.01
CA GLY A 185 9.47 4.97 -8.27
C GLY A 185 10.39 4.57 -7.10
N LYS A 186 11.56 5.21 -7.01
CA LYS A 186 12.55 4.95 -5.96
C LYS A 186 12.34 5.95 -4.81
N GLY A 187 11.76 5.52 -3.69
CA GLY A 187 11.56 6.40 -2.55
C GLY A 187 10.48 5.97 -1.57
N VAL A 188 9.98 6.95 -0.84
CA VAL A 188 8.93 6.77 0.18
C VAL A 188 7.62 6.35 -0.47
N GLU A 189 7.31 6.89 -1.64
CA GLU A 189 6.12 6.61 -2.42
C GLU A 189 6.03 5.12 -2.79
N GLY A 190 7.14 4.54 -3.27
CA GLY A 190 7.22 3.11 -3.55
C GLY A 190 7.08 2.27 -2.29
N TYR A 191 7.72 2.67 -1.19
CA TYR A 191 7.54 2.00 0.10
C TYR A 191 6.07 1.98 0.56
N VAL A 192 5.36 3.10 0.42
CA VAL A 192 3.94 3.21 0.76
C VAL A 192 3.11 2.23 -0.08
N LEU A 193 3.29 2.24 -1.41
CA LEU A 193 2.56 1.34 -2.30
C LEU A 193 2.81 -0.13 -1.97
N THR A 194 4.07 -0.53 -1.78
CA THR A 194 4.42 -1.90 -1.41
C THR A 194 3.81 -2.29 -0.06
N THR A 195 3.73 -1.37 0.90
CA THR A 195 3.11 -1.64 2.20
C THR A 195 1.59 -1.83 2.08
N PHE A 196 0.91 -1.03 1.26
CA PHE A 196 -0.52 -1.23 0.95
C PHE A 196 -0.78 -2.52 0.19
N GLN A 197 0.05 -2.85 -0.80
CA GLN A 197 -0.04 -4.12 -1.53
C GLN A 197 0.15 -5.33 -0.61
N ALA A 198 1.14 -5.27 0.30
CA ALA A 198 1.36 -6.31 1.30
C ALA A 198 0.13 -6.46 2.22
N ALA A 199 -0.46 -5.35 2.69
CA ALA A 199 -1.68 -5.41 3.51
C ALA A 199 -2.88 -6.01 2.75
N VAL A 200 -3.06 -5.65 1.47
CA VAL A 200 -4.08 -6.26 0.60
C VAL A 200 -3.86 -7.77 0.47
N GLN A 201 -2.62 -8.19 0.21
CA GLN A 201 -2.27 -9.61 0.09
C GLN A 201 -2.51 -10.36 1.40
N VAL A 202 -2.11 -9.80 2.54
CA VAL A 202 -2.34 -10.40 3.86
C VAL A 202 -3.83 -10.61 4.08
N ILE A 203 -4.67 -9.60 3.83
CA ILE A 203 -6.12 -9.70 3.99
C ILE A 203 -6.73 -10.69 2.99
N ALA A 204 -6.30 -10.67 1.73
CA ALA A 204 -6.79 -11.58 0.69
C ALA A 204 -6.40 -13.05 0.96
N ALA A 205 -5.28 -13.27 1.66
CA ALA A 205 -4.81 -14.60 2.05
C ALA A 205 -5.42 -15.12 3.36
N VAL A 206 -6.23 -14.32 4.07
CA VAL A 206 -6.91 -14.77 5.29
C VAL A 206 -7.92 -15.87 4.93
N ASP A 207 -7.51 -17.12 5.12
CA ASP A 207 -8.38 -18.29 5.11
C ASP A 207 -9.00 -18.44 6.50
N LEU A 208 -10.19 -17.87 6.70
CA LEU A 208 -11.04 -18.22 7.83
C LEU A 208 -11.52 -19.65 7.59
N PRO A 209 -11.23 -20.59 8.50
CA PRO A 209 -10.96 -21.98 8.19
C PRO A 209 -11.99 -22.61 7.26
N SER A 210 -11.69 -22.63 5.95
CA SER A 210 -12.12 -23.66 4.99
C SER A 210 -11.46 -23.56 3.60
N GLY A 211 -10.13 -23.44 3.52
CA GLY A 211 -9.35 -24.07 2.47
C GLY A 211 -8.52 -23.17 1.56
N HIS A 212 -7.20 -23.27 1.75
CA HIS A 212 -6.10 -23.00 0.82
C HIS A 212 -6.06 -21.59 0.26
N ALA A 213 -5.15 -20.79 0.82
CA ALA A 213 -4.76 -19.47 0.32
C ALA A 213 -4.54 -19.50 -1.20
N LYS A 214 -5.29 -18.68 -1.92
CA LYS A 214 -4.93 -18.32 -3.29
C LYS A 214 -3.85 -17.25 -3.20
N GLU A 215 -2.66 -17.60 -3.65
CA GLU A 215 -1.61 -16.64 -3.93
C GLU A 215 -2.13 -15.64 -4.98
N LEU A 216 -2.30 -14.37 -4.58
CA LEU A 216 -2.57 -13.29 -5.53
C LEU A 216 -1.23 -12.92 -6.17
N GLU A 217 -1.01 -13.38 -7.40
CA GLU A 217 0.05 -12.87 -8.26
C GLU A 217 -0.25 -11.41 -8.66
N LEU A 218 0.03 -10.49 -7.74
CA LEU A 218 0.08 -9.06 -8.05
C LEU A 218 1.52 -8.71 -8.41
N PHE A 219 1.79 -8.82 -9.71
CA PHE A 219 2.94 -8.32 -10.47
C PHE A 219 4.05 -7.65 -9.63
N ILE A 220 5.05 -8.44 -9.26
CA ILE A 220 6.42 -7.93 -9.17
C ILE A 220 6.87 -7.82 -10.63
N ASN A 221 7.07 -6.60 -11.11
CA ASN A 221 7.67 -6.40 -12.43
C ASN A 221 9.12 -6.92 -12.38
N ASP A 222 9.31 -8.19 -12.73
CA ASP A 222 10.59 -8.70 -13.25
C ASP A 222 10.75 -8.16 -14.66
N ASP A 223 11.21 -6.91 -14.74
CA ASP A 223 11.73 -6.32 -15.97
C ASP A 223 13.23 -6.03 -15.75
N GLU A 224 13.98 -7.10 -15.42
CA GLU A 224 15.40 -7.15 -15.72
C GLU A 224 15.55 -7.40 -17.24
N SER A 225 15.32 -6.36 -18.02
CA SER A 225 15.71 -6.36 -19.43
C SER A 225 17.21 -6.08 -19.52
N GLU A 226 17.94 -7.11 -19.93
CA GLU A 226 19.36 -7.11 -20.25
C GLU A 226 19.84 -5.84 -20.97
N ALA A 227 20.86 -5.21 -20.41
CA ALA A 227 21.80 -4.39 -21.17
C ALA A 227 23.18 -5.03 -21.02
N THR A 228 23.50 -5.85 -22.01
CA THR A 228 24.86 -6.29 -22.35
C THR A 228 25.79 -5.09 -22.45
N ASP A 229 26.83 -5.02 -21.61
CA ASP A 229 28.16 -4.68 -22.10
C ASP A 229 29.25 -5.30 -21.22
N GLU A 230 30.28 -5.78 -21.89
CA GLU A 230 31.28 -6.75 -21.47
C GLU A 230 32.35 -6.12 -20.56
N THR A 231 32.63 -6.76 -19.42
CA THR A 231 34.01 -6.92 -18.91
C THR A 231 34.08 -8.17 -18.05
N GLU A 232 34.60 -9.24 -18.66
CA GLU A 232 35.52 -10.26 -18.12
C GLU A 232 36.19 -9.83 -16.79
N GLU A 233 36.43 -10.64 -15.76
CA GLU A 233 36.53 -12.09 -15.51
C GLU A 233 36.53 -12.23 -13.97
N ASP A 234 35.91 -13.28 -13.41
CA ASP A 234 36.47 -14.10 -12.32
C ASP A 234 35.41 -15.09 -11.82
N GLU A 235 35.30 -16.21 -12.53
CA GLU A 235 34.77 -17.45 -12.00
C GLU A 235 35.67 -17.95 -10.86
N PHE A 236 35.10 -18.21 -9.68
CA PHE A 236 35.28 -19.55 -9.11
C PHE A 236 34.13 -19.93 -8.16
N PHE A 237 33.45 -21.00 -8.56
CA PHE A 237 32.41 -21.71 -7.83
C PHE A 237 33.02 -22.71 -6.83
N ASP A 238 32.13 -23.23 -5.96
CA ASP A 238 32.23 -24.50 -5.21
C ASP A 238 32.90 -24.43 -3.81
N ALA A 239 32.37 -24.99 -2.71
CA ALA A 239 31.37 -26.05 -2.57
C ALA A 239 30.65 -25.96 -1.21
N MET A 240 29.39 -26.40 -1.20
CA MET A 240 28.68 -26.85 0.00
C MET A 240 29.38 -28.06 0.63
N CYS A 241 29.39 -28.16 1.96
CA CYS A 241 29.14 -29.43 2.66
C CYS A 241 28.70 -29.19 4.11
N VAL A 242 27.43 -29.55 4.35
CA VAL A 242 26.81 -29.73 5.65
C VAL A 242 27.31 -31.06 6.25
N HIS A 243 27.88 -31.06 7.47
CA HIS A 243 27.37 -31.80 8.63
C HIS A 243 28.35 -31.87 9.82
N LYS A 244 27.79 -31.61 11.01
CA LYS A 244 27.97 -32.28 12.32
C LYS A 244 28.75 -33.62 12.25
N ASP A 245 29.67 -33.98 13.15
CA ASP A 245 29.56 -34.04 14.62
C ASP A 245 30.93 -34.36 15.28
N THR A 246 31.09 -33.94 16.56
CA THR A 246 31.70 -34.69 17.68
C THR A 246 33.17 -35.17 17.64
N THR A 247 34.00 -34.43 18.39
CA THR A 247 35.13 -34.79 19.30
C THR A 247 35.94 -36.10 19.14
N VAL A 248 37.28 -36.00 19.09
CA VAL A 248 38.28 -36.41 20.14
C VAL A 248 39.69 -36.68 19.55
N SER A 249 40.68 -35.98 20.12
CA SER A 249 42.10 -36.28 20.43
C SER A 249 42.87 -37.48 19.84
N VAL A 250 44.04 -37.14 19.28
CA VAL A 250 45.42 -37.72 19.44
C VAL A 250 45.59 -39.24 19.50
N ALA A 251 46.28 -39.81 18.50
CA ALA A 251 47.59 -40.49 18.64
C ALA A 251 47.87 -41.40 17.42
N ASP A 252 49.05 -41.19 16.83
CA ASP A 252 50.06 -42.21 16.51
C ASP A 252 49.93 -43.25 15.38
N LEU A 253 51.12 -43.44 14.76
CA LEU A 253 51.68 -44.60 14.07
C LEU A 253 51.17 -44.92 12.65
N ALA A 254 51.96 -44.64 11.60
CA ALA A 254 53.15 -45.37 11.14
C ALA A 254 52.84 -46.68 10.42
N ALA A 255 52.95 -46.66 9.09
CA ALA A 255 53.67 -47.62 8.24
C ALA A 255 53.64 -47.11 6.79
#